data_AF-A0A9P5RA65-F1
#
_entry.id   AF-A0A9P5RA65-F1
#
_cell.length_a   1.000
_cell.length_b   1.000
_cell.length_c   1.000
_cell.angle_alpha   90.00
_cell.angle_beta   90.00
_cell.angle_gamma   90.00
#
_symmetry.space_group_name_H-M   'P 1'
#
loop_
_entity.id
_entity.type
_entity.pdbx_description
1 polymer ?
#
loop_
_entity_poly.entity_id
_entity_poly.type
_entity_poly.pdbx_seq_one_letter_code
_entity_poly.pdbx_strand_id
1 'polypeptide(L)'
;MKELMVLIQVNGRSFEEHTGRVEITLSSSIIARQLFRAMERGRSIQELRLTLAWKTTVNGLKTLWDTVYRSNLFHLDLTCANAPSMSALFGRINPLLELMTTAHTFILSAYRGAFPNTCFSTRITELTRLKIADQVN
;
A
#
# COMPACT_ATOMS: atom_id res chain seq x y z
N MET A 1 -14.42 5.65 -12.64
CA MET A 1 -15.38 5.20 -11.60
C MET A 1 -15.90 3.79 -11.86
N LYS A 2 -16.69 3.51 -12.91
CA LYS A 2 -17.26 2.16 -13.15
C LYS A 2 -16.23 1.01 -13.16
N GLU A 3 -15.08 1.18 -13.83
CA GLU A 3 -14.01 0.17 -13.89
C GLU A 3 -13.36 -0.10 -12.52
N LEU A 4 -13.16 0.94 -11.71
CA LEU A 4 -12.66 0.82 -10.34
C LEU A 4 -13.66 0.09 -9.44
N MET A 5 -14.95 0.43 -9.54
CA MET A 5 -16.02 -0.21 -8.76
C MET A 5 -16.14 -1.69 -9.09
N VAL A 6 -16.02 -2.09 -10.36
CA VAL A 6 -16.02 -3.51 -10.77
C VAL A 6 -14.83 -4.24 -10.16
N LEU A 7 -13.63 -3.65 -10.21
CA LEU A 7 -12.44 -4.27 -9.61
C LEU A 7 -12.57 -4.43 -8.09
N ILE A 8 -13.13 -3.43 -7.40
CA ILE A 8 -13.40 -3.49 -5.96
C ILE A 8 -14.53 -4.47 -5.65
N GLN A 9 -15.55 -4.61 -6.50
CA GLN A 9 -16.61 -5.59 -6.28
C GLN A 9 -16.12 -7.03 -6.44
N VAL A 10 -15.14 -7.26 -7.33
CA VAL A 10 -14.60 -8.60 -7.62
C VAL A 10 -13.50 -9.00 -6.63
N ASN A 11 -12.68 -8.05 -6.16
CA ASN A 11 -11.49 -8.33 -5.35
C ASN A 11 -11.48 -7.62 -3.99
N GLY A 12 -12.43 -6.73 -3.77
CA GLY A 12 -12.49 -5.88 -2.60
C GLY A 12 -13.45 -6.38 -1.54
N ARG A 13 -13.21 -5.91 -0.32
CA ARG A 13 -14.10 -6.14 0.81
C ARG A 13 -15.15 -5.03 0.92
N SER A 14 -14.79 -3.79 0.62
CA SER A 14 -15.70 -2.66 0.68
C SER A 14 -15.24 -1.45 -0.13
N PHE A 15 -16.21 -0.68 -0.64
CA PHE A 15 -16.02 0.66 -1.17
C PHE A 15 -17.03 1.60 -0.51
N GLU A 16 -16.55 2.63 0.16
CA GLU A 16 -17.38 3.69 0.72
C GLU A 16 -17.21 4.94 -0.14
N GLU A 17 -18.15 5.17 -1.05
CA GLU A 17 -18.10 6.28 -2.01
C GLU A 17 -18.15 7.65 -1.33
N HIS A 18 -18.85 7.75 -0.20
CA HIS A 18 -19.04 9.00 0.55
C HIS A 18 -17.76 9.47 1.28
N THR A 19 -16.87 8.55 1.67
CA THR A 19 -15.58 8.84 2.32
C THR A 19 -14.40 8.67 1.36
N GLY A 20 -14.62 8.12 0.17
CA GLY A 20 -13.55 7.77 -0.76
C GLY A 20 -12.63 6.66 -0.23
N ARG A 21 -13.16 5.81 0.66
CA ARG A 21 -12.42 4.72 1.31
C ARG A 21 -12.58 3.41 0.55
N VAL A 22 -11.46 2.75 0.29
CA VAL A 22 -11.39 1.48 -0.44
C VAL A 22 -10.66 0.45 0.41
N GLU A 23 -11.27 -0.72 0.62
CA GLU A 23 -10.60 -1.90 1.17
C GLU A 23 -10.55 -3.01 0.11
N ILE A 24 -9.33 -3.38 -0.32
CA ILE A 24 -9.13 -4.36 -1.39
C ILE A 24 -8.00 -5.34 -1.10
N THR A 25 -8.27 -6.62 -1.41
CA THR A 25 -7.27 -7.68 -1.36
C THR A 25 -6.95 -8.10 -2.78
N LEU A 26 -5.70 -7.91 -3.16
CA LEU A 26 -5.22 -8.25 -4.47
C LEU A 26 -4.51 -9.61 -4.38
N SER A 27 -4.81 -10.52 -5.31
CA SER A 27 -4.24 -11.88 -5.34
C SER A 27 -3.09 -12.03 -6.35
N SER A 28 -2.90 -11.05 -7.24
CA SER A 28 -1.84 -11.10 -8.25
C SER A 28 -1.37 -9.72 -8.71
N SER A 29 -0.17 -9.69 -9.30
CA SER A 29 0.43 -8.49 -9.90
C SER A 29 -0.33 -7.96 -11.12
N ILE A 30 -1.16 -8.79 -11.75
CA ILE A 30 -1.99 -8.40 -12.90
C ILE A 30 -3.14 -7.53 -12.42
N ILE A 31 -3.87 -8.00 -11.40
CA ILE A 31 -5.00 -7.30 -10.81
C ILE A 31 -4.54 -5.99 -10.13
N ALA A 32 -3.37 -6.02 -9.47
CA ALA A 32 -2.72 -4.80 -8.96
C ALA A 32 -2.54 -3.73 -10.03
N ARG A 33 -1.98 -4.09 -11.19
CA ARG A 33 -1.76 -3.12 -12.27
C ARG A 33 -3.07 -2.54 -12.82
N GLN A 34 -4.13 -3.35 -12.87
CA GLN A 34 -5.46 -2.87 -13.26
C GLN A 34 -6.00 -1.87 -12.24
N LEU A 35 -5.91 -2.19 -10.94
CA LEU A 35 -6.30 -1.28 -9.87
C LEU A 35 -5.51 0.03 -9.94
N PHE A 36 -4.19 -0.05 -10.06
CA PHE A 36 -3.31 1.13 -10.09
C PHE A 36 -3.65 2.08 -11.24
N ARG A 37 -3.88 1.53 -12.45
CA ARG A 37 -4.35 2.32 -13.59
C ARG A 37 -5.73 2.94 -13.36
N ALA A 38 -6.63 2.21 -12.72
CA ALA A 38 -7.95 2.72 -12.38
C ALA A 38 -7.89 3.84 -11.32
N MET A 39 -6.95 3.76 -10.37
CA MET A 39 -6.68 4.79 -9.38
C MET A 39 -6.15 6.08 -10.02
N GLU A 40 -5.14 5.98 -10.90
CA GLU A 40 -4.57 7.13 -11.61
C GLU A 40 -5.65 7.91 -12.39
N ARG A 41 -6.62 7.20 -12.97
CA ARG A 41 -7.75 7.79 -13.71
C ARG A 41 -8.85 8.32 -12.80
N GLY A 42 -9.07 7.68 -11.66
CA GLY A 42 -10.22 7.91 -10.79
C GLY A 42 -10.07 9.10 -9.86
N ARG A 43 -8.85 9.36 -9.34
CA ARG A 43 -8.49 10.43 -8.38
C ARG A 43 -9.48 10.69 -7.21
N SER A 44 -10.35 9.74 -6.91
CA SER A 44 -11.46 9.87 -5.94
C SER A 44 -11.21 9.09 -4.65
N ILE A 45 -10.10 8.34 -4.59
CA ILE A 45 -9.73 7.53 -3.43
C ILE A 45 -8.86 8.37 -2.51
N GLN A 46 -9.36 8.60 -1.30
CA GLN A 46 -8.65 9.32 -0.24
C GLN A 46 -8.01 8.34 0.76
N GLU A 47 -8.67 7.22 1.01
CA GLU A 47 -8.19 6.19 1.93
C GLU A 47 -8.14 4.83 1.24
N LEU A 48 -6.99 4.18 1.29
CA LEU A 48 -6.78 2.87 0.70
C LEU A 48 -6.23 1.90 1.73
N ARG A 49 -6.98 0.83 1.95
CA ARG A 49 -6.54 -0.35 2.68
C ARG A 49 -6.27 -1.48 1.69
N LEU A 50 -5.00 -1.76 1.46
CA LEU A 50 -4.50 -2.64 0.42
C LEU A 50 -3.84 -3.87 1.03
N THR A 51 -4.35 -5.05 0.69
CA THR A 51 -3.68 -6.32 1.04
C THR A 51 -3.08 -6.96 -0.20
N LEU A 52 -1.76 -7.19 -0.19
CA LEU A 52 -1.03 -7.87 -1.25
C LEU A 52 -0.84 -9.35 -0.88
N ALA A 53 -1.69 -10.22 -1.41
CA ALA A 53 -1.70 -11.66 -1.09
C ALA A 53 -0.77 -12.51 -1.97
N TRP A 54 0.17 -11.89 -2.69
CA TRP A 54 1.18 -12.59 -3.51
C TRP A 54 2.60 -12.14 -3.15
N LYS A 55 3.59 -12.90 -3.62
CA LYS A 55 5.00 -12.53 -3.48
C LYS A 55 5.27 -11.24 -4.25
N THR A 56 5.42 -10.15 -3.52
CA THR A 56 5.56 -8.82 -4.11
C THR A 56 7.01 -8.60 -4.51
N THR A 57 7.23 -7.98 -5.67
CA THR A 57 8.57 -7.63 -6.18
C THR A 57 8.86 -6.14 -5.97
N VAL A 58 10.14 -5.75 -5.97
CA VAL A 58 10.55 -4.33 -5.87
C VAL A 58 9.88 -3.49 -6.95
N ASN A 59 9.76 -4.00 -8.18
CA ASN A 59 9.09 -3.30 -9.28
C ASN A 59 7.57 -3.10 -9.02
N GLY A 60 6.93 -4.07 -8.38
CA GLY A 60 5.52 -3.96 -7.96
C GLY A 60 5.33 -2.88 -6.90
N LEU A 61 6.22 -2.81 -5.91
CA LEU A 61 6.23 -1.76 -4.89
C LEU A 61 6.51 -0.38 -5.49
N LYS A 62 7.43 -0.28 -6.46
CA LYS A 62 7.71 0.96 -7.17
C LYS A 62 6.48 1.46 -7.94
N THR A 63 5.78 0.56 -8.62
CA THR A 63 4.54 0.93 -9.34
C THR A 63 3.45 1.39 -8.37
N LEU A 64 3.33 0.73 -7.21
CA LEU A 64 2.41 1.15 -6.15
C LEU A 64 2.78 2.55 -5.63
N TRP A 65 4.07 2.79 -5.36
CA TRP A 65 4.59 4.10 -4.98
C TRP A 65 4.24 5.18 -6.01
N ASP A 66 4.60 4.98 -7.28
CA ASP A 66 4.30 5.93 -8.37
C ASP A 66 2.79 6.24 -8.42
N THR A 67 1.96 5.22 -8.24
CA THR A 67 0.49 5.35 -8.24
C THR A 67 -0.01 6.16 -7.05
N VAL A 68 0.49 5.86 -5.85
CA VAL A 68 0.11 6.55 -4.62
C VAL A 68 0.59 7.99 -4.66
N TYR A 69 1.79 8.26 -5.15
CA TYR A 69 2.34 9.61 -5.32
C TYR A 69 1.51 10.47 -6.27
N ARG A 70 1.01 9.86 -7.35
CA ARG A 70 0.14 10.54 -8.32
C ARG A 70 -1.31 10.63 -7.88
N SER A 71 -1.70 9.82 -6.90
CA SER A 71 -3.02 9.84 -6.29
C SER A 71 -3.00 10.82 -5.12
N ASN A 72 -4.05 11.60 -4.91
CA ASN A 72 -4.12 12.50 -3.76
C ASN A 72 -4.53 11.73 -2.49
N LEU A 73 -3.77 10.68 -2.17
CA LEU A 73 -4.12 9.65 -1.20
C LEU A 73 -3.66 10.09 0.19
N PHE A 74 -4.61 10.24 1.10
CA PHE A 74 -4.35 10.73 2.45
C PHE A 74 -3.93 9.60 3.39
N HIS A 75 -4.58 8.43 3.29
CA HIS A 75 -4.34 7.30 4.17
C HIS A 75 -4.05 6.01 3.38
N LEU A 76 -2.91 5.38 3.65
CA LEU A 76 -2.54 4.08 3.09
C LEU A 76 -2.29 3.06 4.21
N ASP A 77 -3.11 2.02 4.28
CA ASP A 77 -2.86 0.82 5.08
C ASP A 77 -2.45 -0.32 4.16
N LEU A 78 -1.16 -0.64 4.14
CA LEU A 78 -0.57 -1.67 3.31
C LEU A 78 -0.29 -2.93 4.14
N THR A 79 -0.91 -4.03 3.76
CA THR A 79 -0.60 -5.37 4.29
C THR A 79 0.18 -6.16 3.24
N CYS A 80 1.43 -6.53 3.54
CA CYS A 80 2.30 -7.25 2.60
C CYS A 80 3.04 -8.40 3.30
N ALA A 81 2.41 -9.58 3.32
CA ALA A 81 2.95 -10.76 4.01
C ALA A 81 4.19 -11.36 3.33
N ASN A 82 4.30 -11.23 2.00
CA ASN A 82 5.36 -11.83 1.19
C ASN A 82 6.15 -10.76 0.44
N ALA A 83 6.72 -9.81 1.18
CA ALA A 83 7.50 -8.70 0.64
C ALA A 83 8.95 -9.12 0.30
N PRO A 84 9.65 -8.35 -0.57
CA PRO A 84 11.09 -8.51 -0.74
C PRO A 84 11.84 -8.31 0.59
N SER A 85 12.99 -8.97 0.77
CA SER A 85 13.84 -8.70 1.94
C SER A 85 14.29 -7.24 1.95
N MET A 86 14.50 -6.65 3.14
CA MET A 86 15.06 -5.29 3.23
C MET A 86 16.40 -5.15 2.51
N SER A 87 17.23 -6.18 2.49
CA SER A 87 18.48 -6.20 1.72
C SER A 87 18.28 -6.01 0.21
N ALA A 88 17.16 -6.49 -0.34
CA ALA A 88 16.78 -6.24 -1.74
C ALA A 88 16.21 -4.83 -1.95
N LEU A 89 15.87 -4.12 -0.87
CA LEU A 89 15.38 -2.75 -0.85
C LEU A 89 16.47 -1.73 -0.48
N PHE A 90 17.60 -2.16 0.08
CA PHE A 90 18.80 -1.35 0.33
C PHE A 90 19.57 -1.07 -0.97
N GLY A 91 18.91 -0.33 -1.87
CA GLY A 91 19.53 0.40 -2.98
C GLY A 91 19.33 1.90 -2.81
N ARG A 92 19.79 2.72 -3.77
CA ARG A 92 19.64 4.20 -3.74
C ARG A 92 18.19 4.70 -3.66
N ILE A 93 17.20 3.88 -4.01
CA ILE A 93 15.77 4.25 -4.00
C ILE A 93 15.00 3.06 -3.41
N ASN A 94 14.50 3.23 -2.18
CA ASN A 94 13.70 2.22 -1.51
C ASN A 94 12.21 2.58 -1.64
N PRO A 95 11.44 1.93 -2.54
CA PRO A 95 10.05 2.31 -2.81
C PRO A 95 9.12 2.17 -1.60
N LEU A 96 9.46 1.34 -0.60
CA LEU A 96 8.69 1.28 0.64
C LEU A 96 8.95 2.48 1.54
N LEU A 97 10.20 2.95 1.63
CA LEU A 97 10.52 4.20 2.35
C LEU A 97 9.87 5.40 1.66
N GLU A 98 9.89 5.44 0.33
CA GLU A 98 9.23 6.50 -0.43
C GLU A 98 7.69 6.42 -0.29
N LEU A 99 7.10 5.22 -0.19
CA LEU A 99 5.69 5.06 0.14
C LEU A 99 5.36 5.61 1.53
N MET A 100 6.25 5.39 2.50
CA MET A 100 6.10 5.94 3.84
C MET A 100 6.05 7.46 3.82
N THR A 101 6.87 8.14 3.03
CA THR A 101 6.91 9.61 2.99
C THR A 101 5.81 10.24 2.14
N THR A 102 5.16 9.47 1.27
CA THR A 102 4.19 10.00 0.29
C THR A 102 2.79 10.19 0.86
N ALA A 103 2.34 9.32 1.77
CA ALA A 103 1.00 9.40 2.36
C ALA A 103 1.04 10.15 3.71
N HIS A 104 -0.01 10.92 4.03
CA HIS A 104 -0.09 11.61 5.32
C HIS A 104 -0.14 10.64 6.51
N THR A 105 -0.84 9.53 6.31
CA THR A 105 -0.86 8.40 7.23
C THR A 105 -0.49 7.13 6.47
N PHE A 106 0.54 6.44 6.95
CA PHE A 106 0.98 5.17 6.40
C PHE A 106 1.03 4.10 7.50
N ILE A 107 0.38 2.97 7.23
CA ILE A 107 0.39 1.80 8.09
C ILE A 107 0.95 0.64 7.28
N LEU A 108 1.95 -0.05 7.83
CA LEU A 108 2.52 -1.26 7.24
C LEU A 108 2.27 -2.42 8.19
N SER A 109 1.46 -3.37 7.74
CA SER A 109 1.03 -4.52 8.53
C SER A 109 1.57 -5.83 7.95
N ALA A 110 1.86 -6.79 8.83
CA ALA A 110 2.24 -8.17 8.48
C ALA A 110 3.50 -8.29 7.60
N TYR A 111 4.38 -7.29 7.58
CA TYR A 111 5.61 -7.31 6.78
C TYR A 111 6.63 -8.29 7.35
N ARG A 112 6.70 -9.51 6.80
CA ARG A 112 7.75 -10.47 7.15
C ARG A 112 8.99 -10.21 6.30
N GLY A 113 10.03 -9.62 6.90
CA GLY A 113 11.35 -9.49 6.25
C GLY A 113 12.13 -8.20 6.49
N ALA A 114 11.68 -7.30 7.36
CA ALA A 114 12.39 -6.04 7.65
C ALA A 114 12.96 -5.94 9.06
N PHE A 115 12.24 -6.44 10.06
CA PHE A 115 12.54 -6.14 11.45
C PHE A 115 12.32 -7.39 12.30
N PRO A 116 13.37 -8.16 12.64
CA PRO A 116 13.23 -9.15 13.69
C PRO A 116 12.97 -8.38 15.00
N ASN A 117 11.76 -8.47 15.54
CA ASN A 117 11.37 -8.00 16.88
C ASN A 117 11.30 -6.48 17.12
N THR A 118 10.87 -5.63 16.18
CA THR A 118 10.73 -4.21 16.51
C THR A 118 9.43 -3.54 16.03
N CYS A 119 8.60 -3.15 17.01
CA CYS A 119 7.70 -2.02 16.88
C CYS A 119 8.51 -0.75 17.15
N PHE A 120 8.75 0.06 16.11
CA PHE A 120 9.16 1.45 16.32
C PHE A 120 8.14 2.39 15.71
N SER A 121 7.54 3.22 16.57
CA SER A 121 6.84 4.43 16.16
C SER A 121 7.90 5.50 15.91
N THR A 122 8.37 5.62 14.67
CA THR A 122 9.31 6.68 14.31
C THR A 122 8.52 7.95 13.96
N ARG A 123 8.98 9.10 14.46
CA ARG A 123 8.59 10.41 13.93
C ARG A 123 9.60 10.75 12.84
N ILE A 124 9.29 10.42 11.59
CA ILE A 124 9.96 11.03 10.45
C ILE A 124 9.17 12.29 10.17
N THR A 125 9.81 13.44 10.31
CA THR A 125 9.22 14.76 10.10
C THR A 125 8.46 14.78 8.77
N GLU A 126 7.20 15.23 8.85
CA GLU A 126 6.12 15.20 7.83
C GLU A 126 5.17 13.98 7.81
N LEU A 127 5.50 12.88 8.49
CA LEU A 127 4.55 11.79 8.76
C LEU A 127 3.76 12.06 10.04
N THR A 128 2.42 12.16 9.93
CA THR A 128 1.59 12.43 11.11
C THR A 128 1.55 11.21 12.04
N ARG A 129 1.51 9.98 11.48
CA ARG A 129 1.58 8.70 12.23
C ARG A 129 2.11 7.55 11.37
N LEU A 130 3.09 6.81 11.89
CA LEU A 130 3.58 5.54 11.35
C LEU A 130 3.24 4.40 12.34
N LYS A 131 2.54 3.37 11.89
CA LYS A 131 2.26 2.16 12.68
C LYS A 131 2.77 0.94 11.93
N ILE A 132 3.73 0.23 12.54
CA ILE A 132 4.26 -1.05 12.05
C ILE A 132 3.76 -2.13 13.00
N ALA A 133 3.01 -3.11 12.47
CA ALA A 133 2.52 -4.24 13.25
C ALA A 133 3.13 -5.54 12.72
N ASP A 134 3.94 -6.19 13.57
CA ASP A 134 4.49 -7.51 13.30
C ASP A 134 3.46 -8.60 13.66
N GLN A 135 3.47 -9.70 12.92
CA GLN A 135 2.59 -10.82 13.17
C GLN A 135 3.29 -11.79 14.12
N VAL A 136 3.02 -11.64 15.43
CA VAL A 136 3.51 -12.57 16.45
C VAL A 136 2.77 -13.90 16.24
N ASN A 137 3.51 -14.95 15.87
CA ASN A 137 3.02 -16.32 15.82
C ASN A 137 2.63 -16.82 17.21
#